data_AF-A0A3E0PMN7-F1
#
_entry.id   AF-A0A3E0PMN7-F1
#
_cell.length_a   1.000
_cell.length_b   1.000
_cell.length_c   1.000
_cell.angle_alpha   90.00
_cell.angle_beta   90.00
_cell.angle_gamma   90.00
#
_symmetry.space_group_name_H-M   'P 1'
#
loop_
_entity.id
_entity.type
_entity.pdbx_description
1 polymer ?
#
loop_
_entity_poly.entity_id
_entity_poly.type
_entity_poly.pdbx_seq_one_letter_code
_entity_poly.pdbx_strand_id
1 'polypeptide(L)'
;MSLGAIFLNCRWPARGLELRADEQAGCRLGESIAPAAANCPKHFPLICMSPFESNCEFAKLVAGRRGINLVQFMLEVAEDAYPDLDRVGCLVEIDRLGVACHDSLERRACAGARERLEAVSRLLYEVEGFHGNREAYYEPQNSYLNEVLRRRAGIPISLGILYMAVAARSGLRVFGVNTPGHFVVGCCDGEQTLFVDPFNGGDVLDQRACLCRIRQMVGQGACLSETDFRAAAPADIAARVLRNLKAAYAMEDRWPLLLGVQQRLAQLLPQVPQERRDLGLVYLRLGQPGKALPLLEEYRRTCGMAQASALEPSLQAARRMIAESN
;
A
#
# COMPACT_ATOMS: atom_id res chain seq x y z
N MET A 1 -26.75 -3.37 -9.82
CA MET A 1 -25.28 -3.32 -10.03
C MET A 1 -24.65 -4.29 -9.03
N SER A 2 -23.78 -5.20 -9.46
CA SER A 2 -23.05 -6.07 -8.53
C SER A 2 -22.21 -5.22 -7.57
N LEU A 3 -22.15 -5.56 -6.28
CA LEU A 3 -21.28 -4.89 -5.30
C LEU A 3 -19.79 -4.97 -5.68
N GLY A 4 -19.38 -5.97 -6.49
CA GLY A 4 -18.06 -5.99 -7.11
C GLY A 4 -17.80 -4.77 -8.00
N ALA A 5 -18.84 -4.23 -8.65
CA ALA A 5 -18.74 -2.97 -9.39
C ALA A 5 -18.60 -1.75 -8.48
N ILE A 6 -18.99 -1.79 -7.20
CA ILE A 6 -18.76 -0.68 -6.25
C ILE A 6 -17.28 -0.64 -5.83
N PHE A 7 -16.66 -1.81 -5.67
CA PHE A 7 -15.22 -1.94 -5.40
C PHE A 7 -14.36 -1.61 -6.63
N LEU A 8 -14.81 -1.98 -7.84
CA LEU A 8 -14.09 -1.76 -9.10
C LEU A 8 -14.36 -0.40 -9.78
N ASN A 9 -15.55 0.22 -9.61
CA ASN A 9 -15.88 1.56 -10.15
C ASN A 9 -15.41 2.72 -9.26
N CYS A 10 -14.66 2.45 -8.19
CA CYS A 10 -13.83 3.48 -7.57
C CYS A 10 -12.63 3.77 -8.49
N ARG A 11 -12.90 4.30 -9.69
CA ARG A 11 -11.92 5.11 -10.45
C ARG A 11 -11.41 6.15 -9.46
N TRP A 12 -10.13 6.05 -9.14
CA TRP A 12 -9.38 7.03 -8.38
C TRP A 12 -9.75 8.42 -8.88
N PRO A 13 -10.47 9.26 -8.11
CA PRO A 13 -10.60 10.65 -8.49
C PRO A 13 -9.24 11.27 -8.20
N ALA A 14 -8.43 11.42 -9.24
CA ALA A 14 -7.36 12.40 -9.26
C ALA A 14 -8.03 13.78 -9.10
N ARG A 15 -8.19 14.23 -7.86
CA ARG A 15 -8.47 15.64 -7.57
C ARG A 15 -7.39 16.10 -6.62
N GLY A 16 -6.46 16.87 -7.19
CA GLY A 16 -5.49 17.65 -6.45
C GLY A 16 -6.19 18.51 -5.42
N LEU A 17 -5.64 18.53 -4.22
CA LEU A 17 -5.89 19.60 -3.28
C LEU A 17 -5.29 20.88 -3.91
N GLU A 18 -6.14 21.76 -4.40
CA GLU A 18 -5.77 23.16 -4.62
C GLU A 18 -5.52 23.80 -3.24
N LEU A 19 -4.25 23.83 -2.83
CA LEU A 19 -3.80 24.75 -1.80
C LEU A 19 -3.65 26.12 -2.46
N ARG A 20 -4.55 27.04 -2.12
CA ARG A 20 -4.41 28.46 -2.47
C ARG A 20 -3.10 28.97 -1.89
N ALA A 21 -2.24 29.46 -2.77
CA ALA A 21 -1.09 30.26 -2.42
C ALA A 21 -1.58 31.65 -1.96
N ASP A 22 -1.18 32.05 -0.77
CA ASP A 22 -0.98 33.46 -0.44
C ASP A 22 0.49 33.62 -0.10
N GLU A 23 1.22 34.24 -1.02
CA GLU A 23 2.54 34.80 -0.77
C GLU A 23 2.39 36.04 0.11
N GLN A 24 3.15 36.14 1.20
CA GLN A 24 4.25 37.10 1.32
C GLN A 24 4.78 37.21 2.77
N ALA A 25 6.11 37.32 2.81
CA ALA A 25 6.95 38.01 3.80
C ALA A 25 7.45 37.27 5.05
N GLY A 26 8.78 37.25 5.17
CA GLY A 26 9.43 37.65 6.43
C GLY A 26 10.25 36.57 7.14
N CYS A 27 11.50 36.41 6.72
CA CYS A 27 12.56 35.75 7.47
C CYS A 27 12.75 36.42 8.85
N ARG A 28 12.66 35.67 9.96
CA ARG A 28 13.32 35.98 11.25
C ARG A 28 13.41 34.72 12.13
N LEU A 29 14.63 34.48 12.62
CA LEU A 29 15.02 33.41 13.53
C LEU A 29 14.57 33.72 14.98
N GLY A 30 14.20 32.67 15.70
CA GLY A 30 14.17 32.63 17.17
C GLY A 30 12.78 32.72 17.79
N GLU A 31 12.22 31.58 18.20
CA GLU A 31 11.78 31.32 19.59
C GLU A 31 11.11 29.94 19.68
N SER A 32 11.41 29.24 20.78
CA SER A 32 10.89 27.93 21.15
C SER A 32 9.39 28.01 21.46
N ILE A 33 8.57 27.26 20.74
CA ILE A 33 7.17 27.00 21.10
C ILE A 33 6.91 25.49 21.07
N ALA A 34 6.55 24.95 22.24
CA ALA A 34 6.21 23.56 22.47
C ALA A 34 5.07 23.07 21.55
N PRO A 35 5.00 21.77 21.19
CA PRO A 35 3.96 21.28 20.30
C PRO A 35 2.60 21.32 20.99
N ALA A 36 1.66 22.06 20.37
CA ALA A 36 0.26 22.05 20.71
C ALA A 36 -0.29 20.61 20.59
N ALA A 37 -0.87 20.12 21.67
CA ALA A 37 -1.59 18.85 21.71
C ALA A 37 -2.71 18.85 20.68
N ALA A 38 -2.53 18.08 19.59
CA ALA A 38 -3.58 17.87 18.61
C ALA A 38 -4.68 16.99 19.24
N ASN A 39 -5.88 17.59 19.32
CA ASN A 39 -7.12 16.97 19.76
C ASN A 39 -7.35 15.61 19.08
N CYS A 40 -7.26 14.54 19.89
CA CYS A 40 -7.69 13.20 19.52
C CYS A 40 -9.23 13.15 19.52
N PRO A 41 -9.91 12.81 18.40
CA PRO A 41 -11.35 12.61 18.44
C PRO A 41 -11.67 11.39 19.32
N LYS A 42 -12.25 11.68 20.48
CA LYS A 42 -12.68 10.72 21.48
C LYS A 42 -13.89 9.92 20.96
N HIS A 43 -13.82 8.60 21.16
CA HIS A 43 -14.91 7.60 21.22
C HIS A 43 -15.26 6.83 19.94
N PHE A 44 -14.57 5.69 19.74
CA PHE A 44 -15.17 4.46 19.21
C PHE A 44 -15.52 3.56 20.41
N PRO A 45 -16.78 3.51 20.90
CA PRO A 45 -17.12 2.60 21.98
C PRO A 45 -17.56 1.26 21.39
N LEU A 46 -16.59 0.35 21.27
CA LEU A 46 -16.71 -1.11 21.40
C LEU A 46 -15.28 -1.63 21.27
N ILE A 47 -14.63 -1.87 22.42
CA ILE A 47 -13.35 -2.58 22.50
C ILE A 47 -13.64 -4.03 22.13
N CYS A 48 -13.72 -4.28 20.82
CA CYS A 48 -13.27 -5.55 20.27
C CYS A 48 -11.76 -5.35 20.11
N MET A 49 -10.97 -6.09 20.88
CA MET A 49 -9.52 -6.17 20.70
C MET A 49 -9.22 -6.25 19.20
N SER A 50 -8.29 -5.40 18.72
CA SER A 50 -7.97 -5.43 17.29
C SER A 50 -7.43 -6.83 16.98
N PRO A 51 -7.90 -7.52 15.93
CA PRO A 51 -7.39 -8.86 15.60
C PRO A 51 -5.89 -8.87 15.27
N PHE A 52 -5.25 -7.70 15.22
CA PHE A 52 -3.86 -7.47 14.84
C PHE A 52 -2.97 -7.03 16.00
N GLU A 53 -3.34 -7.31 17.25
CA GLU A 53 -2.56 -6.89 18.43
C GLU A 53 -1.13 -7.43 18.46
N SER A 54 -0.90 -8.61 17.88
CA SER A 54 0.43 -9.20 17.70
C SER A 54 1.24 -8.60 16.56
N ASN A 55 0.62 -7.79 15.69
CA ASN A 55 1.25 -7.25 14.48
C ASN A 55 1.97 -5.94 14.81
N CYS A 56 3.24 -6.05 15.18
CA CYS A 56 4.06 -4.93 15.65
C CYS A 56 4.18 -3.80 14.62
N GLU A 57 4.46 -4.12 13.35
CA GLU A 57 4.61 -3.10 12.32
C GLU A 57 3.29 -2.45 11.95
N PHE A 58 2.22 -3.24 11.88
CA PHE A 58 0.88 -2.68 11.70
C PHE A 58 0.48 -1.74 12.85
N ALA A 59 0.75 -2.12 14.10
CA ALA A 59 0.50 -1.25 15.25
C ALA A 59 1.32 0.04 15.20
N LYS A 60 2.60 -0.03 14.79
CA LYS A 60 3.43 1.16 14.56
C LYS A 60 2.85 2.06 13.48
N LEU A 61 2.38 1.49 12.37
CA LEU A 61 1.74 2.21 11.26
C LEU A 61 0.49 2.97 11.72
N VAL A 62 -0.43 2.29 12.42
CA VAL A 62 -1.67 2.90 12.95
C VAL A 62 -1.34 4.00 13.97
N ALA A 63 -0.31 3.82 14.78
CA ALA A 63 0.15 4.81 15.75
C ALA A 63 0.99 5.95 15.15
N GLY A 64 1.22 5.96 13.82
CA GLY A 64 2.04 6.98 13.16
C GLY A 64 3.52 6.99 13.60
N ARG A 65 4.04 5.85 14.07
CA ARG A 65 5.43 5.73 14.54
C ARG A 65 6.41 5.69 13.37
N ARG A 66 7.64 6.14 13.62
CA ARG A 66 8.76 6.04 12.66
C ARG A 66 9.40 4.64 12.71
N GLY A 67 10.27 4.36 11.74
CA GLY A 67 11.05 3.11 11.71
C GLY A 67 10.23 1.88 11.35
N ILE A 68 9.25 2.04 10.46
CA ILE A 68 8.43 0.95 9.95
C ILE A 68 9.27 0.03 9.07
N ASN A 69 9.23 -1.27 9.37
CA ASN A 69 9.82 -2.31 8.53
C ASN A 69 8.74 -2.89 7.61
N LEU A 70 8.76 -2.46 6.34
CA LEU A 70 7.77 -2.89 5.34
C LEU A 70 7.83 -4.40 5.03
N VAL A 71 8.99 -5.03 5.14
CA VAL A 71 9.12 -6.50 4.99
C VAL A 71 8.36 -7.21 6.09
N GLN A 72 8.60 -6.81 7.35
CA GLN A 72 7.94 -7.40 8.50
C GLN A 72 6.42 -7.13 8.47
N PHE A 73 5.99 -5.94 8.00
CA PHE A 73 4.58 -5.65 7.75
C PHE A 73 3.98 -6.56 6.67
N MET A 74 4.67 -6.80 5.55
CA MET A 74 4.16 -7.71 4.51
C MET A 74 4.02 -9.16 5.01
N LEU A 75 4.93 -9.62 5.86
CA LEU A 75 4.85 -10.95 6.48
C LEU A 75 3.70 -11.02 7.50
N GLU A 76 3.51 -9.97 8.29
CA GLU A 76 2.34 -9.80 9.18
C GLU A 76 1.00 -9.86 8.44
N VAL A 77 0.92 -9.32 7.22
CA VAL A 77 -0.27 -9.41 6.38
C VAL A 77 -0.40 -10.79 5.72
N ALA A 78 0.72 -11.45 5.42
CA ALA A 78 0.73 -12.80 4.85
C ALA A 78 0.23 -13.87 5.83
N GLU A 79 0.51 -13.71 7.11
CA GLU A 79 0.02 -14.61 8.18
C GLU A 79 -1.52 -14.71 8.21
N ASP A 80 -2.25 -13.68 7.75
CA ASP A 80 -3.72 -13.71 7.64
C ASP A 80 -4.20 -14.79 6.65
N ALA A 81 -3.42 -15.08 5.61
CA ALA A 81 -3.74 -16.07 4.57
C ALA A 81 -2.94 -17.38 4.70
N TYR A 82 -1.78 -17.33 5.36
CA TYR A 82 -0.85 -18.43 5.58
C TYR A 82 -0.49 -18.52 7.07
N PRO A 83 -1.34 -19.11 7.93
CA PRO A 83 -1.09 -19.16 9.38
C PRO A 83 0.20 -19.90 9.76
N ASP A 84 0.60 -20.88 8.96
CA ASP A 84 1.82 -21.68 9.14
C ASP A 84 3.03 -21.10 8.39
N LEU A 85 3.01 -19.81 8.06
CA LEU A 85 4.08 -19.14 7.33
C LEU A 85 5.43 -19.28 8.06
N ASP A 86 6.46 -19.78 7.35
CA ASP A 86 7.84 -19.70 7.81
C ASP A 86 8.39 -18.28 7.66
N ARG A 87 8.14 -17.46 8.68
CA ARG A 87 8.61 -16.07 8.75
C ARG A 87 10.14 -16.00 8.77
N VAL A 88 10.79 -16.91 9.48
CA VAL A 88 12.25 -16.92 9.63
C VAL A 88 12.90 -17.23 8.28
N GLY A 89 12.42 -18.26 7.57
CA GLY A 89 12.91 -18.61 6.24
C GLY A 89 12.78 -17.46 5.24
N CYS A 90 11.66 -16.71 5.27
CA CYS A 90 11.49 -15.53 4.41
C CYS A 90 12.55 -14.45 4.69
N LEU A 91 12.82 -14.17 5.96
CA LEU A 91 13.84 -13.19 6.35
C LEU A 91 15.25 -13.66 5.98
N VAL A 92 15.57 -14.93 6.22
CA VAL A 92 16.87 -15.53 5.82
C VAL A 92 17.09 -15.43 4.31
N GLU A 93 16.05 -15.65 3.50
CA GLU A 93 16.15 -15.53 2.05
C GLU A 93 16.40 -14.08 1.61
N ILE A 94 15.71 -13.10 2.21
CA ILE A 94 15.96 -11.67 1.93
C ILE A 94 17.37 -11.26 2.37
N ASP A 95 17.85 -11.80 3.49
CA ASP A 95 19.21 -11.59 3.98
C ASP A 95 20.25 -12.16 3.00
N ARG A 96 20.03 -13.37 2.49
CA ARG A 96 20.87 -14.00 1.45
C ARG A 96 20.96 -13.13 0.20
N LEU A 97 19.80 -12.64 -0.29
CA LEU A 97 19.74 -11.74 -1.44
C LEU A 97 20.48 -10.43 -1.18
N GLY A 98 20.34 -9.87 0.03
CA GLY A 98 21.03 -8.65 0.44
C GLY A 98 22.56 -8.81 0.53
N VAL A 99 23.06 -9.95 0.99
CA VAL A 99 24.50 -10.26 0.99
C VAL A 99 25.02 -10.36 -0.45
N ALA A 100 24.35 -11.14 -1.31
CA ALA A 100 24.72 -11.23 -2.73
C ALA A 100 24.71 -9.86 -3.44
N CYS A 101 23.74 -9.01 -3.09
CA CYS A 101 23.66 -7.64 -3.56
C CYS A 101 24.84 -6.79 -3.07
N HIS A 102 25.18 -6.89 -1.78
CA HIS A 102 26.32 -6.19 -1.20
C HIS A 102 27.62 -6.57 -1.90
N ASP A 103 27.91 -7.85 -2.07
CA ASP A 103 29.12 -8.33 -2.77
C ASP A 103 29.18 -7.87 -4.23
N SER A 104 28.03 -7.74 -4.89
CA SER A 104 27.92 -7.23 -6.27
C SER A 104 28.20 -5.73 -6.35
N LEU A 105 27.76 -4.96 -5.35
CA LEU A 105 27.97 -3.52 -5.28
C LEU A 105 29.34 -3.13 -4.74
N GLU A 106 29.97 -3.90 -3.84
CA GLU A 106 31.34 -3.63 -3.38
C GLU A 106 32.35 -3.64 -4.54
N ARG A 107 32.20 -4.60 -5.46
CA ARG A 107 32.97 -4.65 -6.72
C ARG A 107 32.74 -3.44 -7.64
N ARG A 108 31.75 -2.61 -7.32
CA ARG A 108 31.30 -1.42 -8.06
C ARG A 108 31.23 -0.19 -7.16
N ALA A 109 32.04 -0.13 -6.11
CA ALA A 109 32.00 0.98 -5.16
C ALA A 109 32.24 2.36 -5.81
N CYS A 110 33.04 2.42 -6.88
CA CYS A 110 33.32 3.64 -7.65
C CYS A 110 32.31 3.93 -8.77
N ALA A 111 31.32 3.06 -8.97
CA ALA A 111 30.34 3.20 -10.04
C ALA A 111 29.25 4.23 -9.70
N GLY A 112 28.73 4.92 -10.71
CA GLY A 112 27.60 5.85 -10.55
C GLY A 112 26.30 5.13 -10.18
N ALA A 113 25.27 5.87 -9.75
CA ALA A 113 24.03 5.26 -9.27
C ALA A 113 23.34 4.37 -10.31
N ARG A 114 23.36 4.75 -11.59
CA ARG A 114 22.76 3.95 -12.67
C ARG A 114 23.35 2.55 -12.73
N GLU A 115 24.67 2.42 -12.80
CA GLU A 115 25.34 1.11 -12.89
C GLU A 115 25.08 0.27 -11.63
N ARG A 116 25.05 0.91 -10.46
CA ARG A 116 24.72 0.22 -9.19
C ARG A 116 23.29 -0.29 -9.19
N LEU A 117 22.31 0.52 -9.61
CA LEU A 117 20.90 0.10 -9.73
C LEU A 117 20.75 -1.05 -10.74
N GLU A 118 21.42 -0.95 -11.89
CA GLU A 118 21.44 -2.01 -12.90
C GLU A 118 22.07 -3.30 -12.36
N ALA A 119 23.08 -3.21 -11.49
CA ALA A 119 23.66 -4.39 -10.83
C ALA A 119 22.68 -5.07 -9.86
N VAL A 120 21.90 -4.29 -9.10
CA VAL A 120 20.82 -4.85 -8.25
C VAL A 120 19.73 -5.47 -9.12
N SER A 121 19.34 -4.81 -10.22
CA SER A 121 18.34 -5.33 -11.15
C SER A 121 18.80 -6.64 -11.79
N ARG A 122 20.04 -6.72 -12.31
CA ARG A 122 20.57 -7.98 -12.84
C ARG A 122 20.55 -9.11 -11.81
N LEU A 123 20.95 -8.83 -10.56
CA LEU A 123 20.87 -9.83 -9.50
C LEU A 123 19.44 -10.35 -9.31
N LEU A 124 18.47 -9.45 -9.11
CA LEU A 124 17.10 -9.87 -8.80
C LEU A 124 16.39 -10.50 -10.00
N TYR A 125 16.49 -9.90 -11.19
CA TYR A 125 15.65 -10.30 -12.32
C TYR A 125 16.33 -11.30 -13.26
N GLU A 126 17.65 -11.22 -13.44
CA GLU A 126 18.38 -12.14 -14.35
C GLU A 126 18.97 -13.35 -13.60
N VAL A 127 19.56 -13.13 -12.43
CA VAL A 127 20.20 -14.23 -11.65
C VAL A 127 19.18 -14.97 -10.79
N GLU A 128 18.35 -14.25 -10.04
CA GLU A 128 17.39 -14.84 -9.09
C GLU A 128 16.01 -15.10 -9.72
N GLY A 129 15.79 -14.62 -10.95
CA GLY A 129 14.61 -14.91 -11.77
C GLY A 129 13.32 -14.25 -11.31
N PHE A 130 13.39 -13.19 -10.49
CA PHE A 130 12.20 -12.42 -10.14
C PHE A 130 11.57 -11.81 -11.40
N HIS A 131 10.25 -11.74 -11.46
CA HIS A 131 9.53 -11.14 -12.59
C HIS A 131 8.14 -10.64 -12.20
N GLY A 132 7.64 -9.69 -12.98
CA GLY A 132 6.26 -9.24 -12.89
C GLY A 132 5.29 -10.27 -13.50
N ASN A 133 4.29 -10.70 -12.73
CA ASN A 133 3.26 -11.62 -13.21
C ASN A 133 2.18 -10.85 -13.98
N ARG A 134 2.29 -10.80 -15.31
CA ARG A 134 1.33 -10.09 -16.18
C ARG A 134 0.09 -10.91 -16.48
N GLU A 135 0.26 -12.22 -16.62
CA GLU A 135 -0.80 -13.15 -17.02
C GLU A 135 -1.87 -13.26 -15.95
N ALA A 136 -1.44 -13.35 -14.69
CA ALA A 136 -2.32 -13.48 -13.54
C ALA A 136 -2.10 -12.35 -12.55
N TYR A 137 -2.13 -11.10 -13.02
CA TYR A 137 -1.80 -9.90 -12.21
C TYR A 137 -2.56 -9.82 -10.89
N TYR A 138 -3.85 -10.15 -10.90
CA TYR A 138 -4.73 -10.06 -9.73
C TYR A 138 -4.72 -11.31 -8.84
N GLU A 139 -3.83 -12.28 -9.06
CA GLU A 139 -3.60 -13.36 -8.10
C GLU A 139 -3.11 -12.80 -6.75
N PRO A 140 -3.80 -13.09 -5.62
CA PRO A 140 -3.41 -12.57 -4.31
C PRO A 140 -1.96 -12.92 -3.94
N GLN A 141 -1.47 -14.09 -4.36
CA GLN A 141 -0.10 -14.56 -4.12
C GLN A 141 0.97 -13.58 -4.62
N ASN A 142 0.70 -12.81 -5.68
CA ASN A 142 1.65 -11.82 -6.18
C ASN A 142 1.88 -10.66 -5.18
N SER A 143 0.98 -10.47 -4.21
CA SER A 143 1.08 -9.42 -3.18
C SER A 143 1.67 -9.93 -1.85
N TYR A 144 1.76 -11.24 -1.66
CA TYR A 144 2.24 -11.86 -0.43
C TYR A 144 3.74 -12.14 -0.51
N LEU A 145 4.53 -11.56 0.38
CA LEU A 145 6.00 -11.59 0.26
C LEU A 145 6.57 -13.01 0.30
N ASN A 146 6.00 -13.90 1.11
CA ASN A 146 6.39 -15.31 1.14
C ASN A 146 6.19 -16.02 -0.20
N GLU A 147 5.07 -15.74 -0.86
CA GLU A 147 4.76 -16.29 -2.17
C GLU A 147 5.61 -15.65 -3.27
N VAL A 148 5.87 -14.35 -3.19
CA VAL A 148 6.78 -13.64 -4.11
C VAL A 148 8.18 -14.23 -4.02
N LEU A 149 8.70 -14.48 -2.81
CA LEU A 149 10.00 -15.13 -2.62
C LEU A 149 10.02 -16.55 -3.17
N ARG A 150 8.97 -17.34 -2.94
CA ARG A 150 8.88 -18.73 -3.38
C ARG A 150 8.72 -18.88 -4.90
N ARG A 151 7.82 -18.08 -5.49
CA ARG A 151 7.45 -18.15 -6.92
C ARG A 151 8.33 -17.28 -7.81
N ARG A 152 9.12 -16.38 -7.22
CA ARG A 152 9.85 -15.33 -7.92
C ARG A 152 8.93 -14.44 -8.79
N ALA A 153 7.65 -14.35 -8.44
CA ALA A 153 6.63 -13.66 -9.23
C ALA A 153 5.86 -12.68 -8.35
N GLY A 154 5.67 -11.45 -8.80
CA GLY A 154 4.99 -10.42 -8.02
C GLY A 154 4.32 -9.33 -8.85
N ILE A 155 3.78 -8.33 -8.13
CA ILE A 155 3.24 -7.09 -8.69
C ILE A 155 4.19 -5.91 -8.38
N PRO A 156 4.00 -4.72 -8.96
CA PRO A 156 4.96 -3.62 -8.83
C PRO A 156 5.32 -3.28 -7.38
N ILE A 157 4.33 -3.25 -6.47
CA ILE A 157 4.54 -2.89 -5.06
C ILE A 157 5.34 -3.96 -4.29
N SER A 158 5.08 -5.25 -4.52
CA SER A 158 5.73 -6.32 -3.77
C SER A 158 7.17 -6.52 -4.23
N LEU A 159 7.39 -6.49 -5.54
CA LEU A 159 8.74 -6.50 -6.13
C LEU A 159 9.53 -5.24 -5.74
N GLY A 160 8.88 -4.09 -5.68
CA GLY A 160 9.50 -2.85 -5.22
C GLY A 160 9.92 -2.87 -3.76
N ILE A 161 9.09 -3.42 -2.86
CA ILE A 161 9.46 -3.58 -1.44
C ILE A 161 10.62 -4.56 -1.29
N LEU A 162 10.61 -5.68 -2.03
CA LEU A 162 11.73 -6.61 -2.06
C LEU A 162 13.01 -5.93 -2.55
N TYR A 163 12.94 -5.19 -3.67
CA TYR A 163 14.08 -4.46 -4.21
C TYR A 163 14.66 -3.49 -3.18
N MET A 164 13.81 -2.69 -2.52
CA MET A 164 14.26 -1.77 -1.47
C MET A 164 14.91 -2.49 -0.30
N ALA A 165 14.34 -3.61 0.15
CA ALA A 165 14.89 -4.39 1.25
C ALA A 165 16.28 -4.96 0.93
N VAL A 166 16.48 -5.46 -0.29
CA VAL A 166 17.76 -6.00 -0.77
C VAL A 166 18.78 -4.88 -0.96
N ALA A 167 18.41 -3.79 -1.62
CA ALA A 167 19.30 -2.66 -1.88
C ALA A 167 19.78 -1.95 -0.59
N ALA A 168 18.90 -1.84 0.42
CA ALA A 168 19.23 -1.21 1.69
C ALA A 168 20.40 -1.88 2.41
N ARG A 169 20.51 -3.22 2.31
CA ARG A 169 21.62 -3.98 2.93
C ARG A 169 22.98 -3.68 2.32
N SER A 170 23.00 -3.21 1.07
CA SER A 170 24.21 -2.86 0.35
C SER A 170 24.57 -1.37 0.45
N GLY A 171 23.91 -0.65 1.36
CA GLY A 171 24.12 0.80 1.56
C GLY A 171 23.59 1.69 0.43
N LEU A 172 22.88 1.12 -0.55
CA LEU A 172 22.25 1.90 -1.63
C LEU A 172 20.96 2.54 -1.11
N ARG A 173 20.93 3.87 -1.09
CA ARG A 173 19.78 4.63 -0.57
C ARG A 173 18.70 4.73 -1.65
N VAL A 174 17.69 3.87 -1.52
CA VAL A 174 16.52 3.86 -2.38
C VAL A 174 15.24 4.13 -1.58
N PHE A 175 14.19 4.56 -2.27
CA PHE A 175 12.88 4.85 -1.67
C PHE A 175 11.74 4.44 -2.59
N GLY A 176 10.59 4.17 -2.01
CA GLY A 176 9.39 3.80 -2.76
C GLY A 176 8.72 5.05 -3.33
N VAL A 177 8.16 4.94 -4.53
CA VAL A 177 7.43 6.02 -5.19
C VAL A 177 6.06 5.50 -5.61
N ASN A 178 5.03 6.11 -5.06
CA ASN A 178 3.66 5.65 -5.19
C ASN A 178 2.93 6.41 -6.31
N THR A 179 3.19 6.04 -7.57
CA THR A 179 2.57 6.69 -8.73
C THR A 179 1.15 6.15 -8.98
N PRO A 180 0.26 6.92 -9.63
CA PRO A 180 -1.02 6.39 -10.10
C PRO A 180 -0.83 5.14 -10.98
N GLY A 181 -1.53 4.06 -10.65
CA GLY A 181 -1.52 2.81 -11.43
C GLY A 181 -0.26 1.95 -11.31
N HIS A 182 0.89 2.49 -10.88
CA HIS A 182 2.15 1.75 -10.79
C HIS A 182 2.95 2.01 -9.50
N PHE A 183 4.01 1.24 -9.25
CA PHE A 183 4.94 1.52 -8.17
C PHE A 183 6.36 1.39 -8.70
N VAL A 184 7.21 2.37 -8.39
CA VAL A 184 8.61 2.41 -8.81
C VAL A 184 9.51 2.68 -7.61
N VAL A 185 10.79 2.39 -7.74
CA VAL A 185 11.80 2.65 -6.70
C VAL A 185 12.69 3.79 -7.16
N GLY A 186 12.78 4.86 -6.38
CA GLY A 186 13.65 6.01 -6.65
C GLY A 186 15.01 5.87 -5.98
N CYS A 187 16.04 6.46 -6.59
CA CYS A 187 17.38 6.61 -6.05
C CYS A 187 17.90 8.02 -6.37
N CYS A 188 18.29 8.77 -5.35
CA CYS A 188 18.89 10.10 -5.52
C CYS A 188 20.42 9.97 -5.61
N ASP A 189 21.01 10.45 -6.71
CA ASP A 189 22.47 10.49 -6.94
C ASP A 189 23.03 11.92 -6.84
N GLY A 190 22.50 12.71 -5.91
CA GLY A 190 22.86 14.13 -5.73
C GLY A 190 22.25 15.06 -6.79
N GLU A 191 22.61 14.90 -8.07
CA GLU A 191 22.21 15.79 -9.16
C GLU A 191 20.91 15.38 -9.85
N GLN A 192 20.62 14.07 -9.86
CA GLN A 192 19.46 13.51 -10.55
C GLN A 192 18.81 12.39 -9.74
N THR A 193 17.50 12.22 -9.93
CA THR A 193 16.76 11.07 -9.42
C THR A 193 16.59 10.06 -10.55
N LEU A 194 17.09 8.86 -10.32
CA LEU A 194 16.82 7.71 -11.17
C LEU A 194 15.68 6.89 -10.57
N PHE A 195 14.93 6.22 -11.43
CA PHE A 195 13.84 5.34 -11.06
C PHE A 195 14.13 3.93 -11.55
N VAL A 196 13.67 2.94 -10.80
CA VAL A 196 13.70 1.53 -11.16
C VAL A 196 12.27 1.05 -11.25
N ASP A 197 11.94 0.35 -12.33
CA ASP A 197 10.64 -0.29 -12.53
C ASP A 197 10.72 -1.77 -12.16
N PRO A 198 10.34 -2.17 -10.92
CA PRO A 198 10.55 -3.52 -10.42
C PRO A 198 9.71 -4.56 -11.17
N PHE A 199 8.61 -4.13 -11.78
CA PHE A 199 7.70 -5.02 -12.50
C PHE A 199 8.20 -5.31 -13.93
N ASN A 200 8.99 -4.41 -14.50
CA ASN A 200 9.54 -4.52 -15.85
C ASN A 200 11.04 -4.85 -15.79
N GLY A 201 11.39 -5.90 -15.03
CA GLY A 201 12.77 -6.43 -14.98
C GLY A 201 13.79 -5.51 -14.31
N GLY A 202 13.34 -4.49 -13.56
CA GLY A 202 14.23 -3.54 -12.91
C GLY A 202 14.86 -2.53 -13.87
N ASP A 203 14.19 -2.21 -14.98
CA ASP A 203 14.58 -1.12 -15.88
C ASP A 203 14.97 0.15 -15.10
N VAL A 204 16.15 0.69 -15.36
CA VAL A 204 16.62 1.95 -14.77
C VAL A 204 16.30 3.12 -15.69
N LEU A 205 15.48 4.04 -15.21
CA LEU A 205 14.85 5.13 -15.95
C LEU A 205 15.29 6.49 -15.40
N ASP A 206 15.47 7.46 -16.28
CA ASP A 206 15.41 8.86 -15.88
C ASP A 206 13.95 9.28 -15.62
N GLN A 207 13.75 10.48 -15.08
CA GLN A 207 12.41 10.99 -14.75
C GLN A 207 11.49 11.06 -15.99
N ARG A 208 12.01 11.42 -17.16
CA ARG A 208 11.22 11.55 -18.40
C ARG A 208 10.76 10.17 -18.89
N ALA A 209 11.65 9.19 -18.91
CA ALA A 209 11.36 7.82 -19.27
C ALA A 209 10.37 7.18 -18.28
N CYS A 210 10.54 7.44 -16.97
CA CYS A 210 9.59 7.00 -15.95
C CYS A 210 8.21 7.62 -16.17
N LEU A 211 8.13 8.92 -16.45
CA LEU A 211 6.86 9.58 -16.75
C LEU A 211 6.16 8.97 -17.97
N CYS A 212 6.91 8.70 -19.04
CA CYS A 212 6.39 8.02 -20.23
C CYS A 212 5.86 6.62 -19.90
N ARG A 213 6.60 5.84 -19.09
CA ARG A 213 6.21 4.51 -18.60
C ARG A 213 4.87 4.56 -17.88
N ILE A 214 4.73 5.45 -16.90
CA ILE A 214 3.50 5.57 -16.12
C ILE A 214 2.33 5.97 -17.01
N ARG A 215 2.50 6.97 -17.88
CA ARG A 215 1.43 7.40 -18.82
C ARG A 215 0.95 6.29 -19.75
N GLN A 216 1.83 5.38 -20.16
CA GLN A 216 1.43 4.21 -20.95
C GLN A 216 0.54 3.23 -20.17
N MET A 217 0.73 3.13 -18.85
CA MET A 217 -0.02 2.22 -17.98
C MET A 217 -1.38 2.78 -17.53
N VAL A 218 -1.43 4.04 -17.09
CA VAL A 218 -2.68 4.68 -16.61
C VAL A 218 -3.50 5.34 -17.72
N GLY A 219 -2.97 5.40 -18.94
CA GLY A 219 -3.56 6.11 -20.07
C GLY A 219 -3.24 7.61 -20.06
N GLN A 220 -3.37 8.26 -21.23
CA GLN A 220 -2.97 9.66 -21.43
C GLN A 220 -3.76 10.69 -20.60
N GLY A 221 -4.87 10.29 -19.98
CA GLY A 221 -5.71 11.16 -19.14
C GLY A 221 -5.22 11.34 -17.70
N ALA A 222 -4.14 10.68 -17.29
CA ALA A 222 -3.59 10.82 -15.94
C ALA A 222 -2.78 12.12 -15.80
N CYS A 223 -3.29 13.06 -15.00
CA CYS A 223 -2.54 14.24 -14.58
C CYS A 223 -1.48 13.82 -13.54
N LEU A 224 -0.27 13.53 -14.02
CA LEU A 224 0.90 13.31 -13.17
C LEU A 224 1.57 14.65 -12.86
N SER A 225 1.86 14.86 -11.60
CA SER A 225 2.57 16.00 -11.04
C SER A 225 3.95 15.58 -10.54
N GLU A 226 4.83 16.54 -10.27
CA GLU A 226 6.13 16.26 -9.63
C GLU A 226 5.95 15.63 -8.23
N THR A 227 4.84 15.89 -7.56
CA THR A 227 4.57 15.31 -6.24
C THR A 227 4.35 13.80 -6.28
N ASP A 228 3.91 13.26 -7.41
CA ASP A 228 3.72 11.82 -7.61
C ASP A 228 5.06 11.04 -7.66
N PHE A 229 6.18 11.74 -7.85
CA PHE A 229 7.52 11.15 -7.91
C PHE A 229 8.31 11.25 -6.60
N ARG A 230 7.70 11.80 -5.54
CA ARG A 230 8.33 11.92 -4.22
C ARG A 230 8.38 10.58 -3.50
N ALA A 231 9.29 10.49 -2.53
CA ALA A 231 9.35 9.35 -1.63
C ALA A 231 8.02 9.18 -0.88
N ALA A 232 7.42 8.01 -1.00
CA ALA A 232 6.17 7.66 -0.34
C ALA A 232 6.39 7.35 1.13
N ALA A 233 5.46 7.79 1.98
CA ALA A 233 5.50 7.41 3.39
C ALA A 233 5.22 5.89 3.54
N PRO A 234 5.79 5.21 4.56
CA PRO A 234 5.52 3.80 4.79
C PRO A 234 4.02 3.47 4.91
N ALA A 235 3.22 4.38 5.48
CA ALA A 235 1.76 4.23 5.55
C ALA A 235 1.07 4.23 4.19
N ASP A 236 1.55 5.03 3.23
CA ASP A 236 1.01 5.06 1.87
C ASP A 236 1.36 3.78 1.11
N ILE A 237 2.59 3.28 1.30
CA ILE A 237 3.05 2.00 0.74
C ILE A 237 2.23 0.84 1.32
N ALA A 238 2.05 0.80 2.65
CA ALA A 238 1.24 -0.21 3.33
C ALA A 238 -0.23 -0.18 2.88
N ALA A 239 -0.82 1.01 2.77
CA ALA A 239 -2.16 1.18 2.23
C ALA A 239 -2.28 0.68 0.79
N ARG A 240 -1.25 0.87 -0.04
CA ARG A 240 -1.23 0.33 -1.41
C ARG A 240 -1.15 -1.20 -1.43
N VAL A 241 -0.31 -1.81 -0.59
CA VAL A 241 -0.27 -3.28 -0.44
C VAL A 241 -1.65 -3.82 -0.10
N LEU A 242 -2.32 -3.25 0.91
CA LEU A 242 -3.65 -3.67 1.33
C LEU A 242 -4.71 -3.42 0.24
N ARG A 243 -4.64 -2.30 -0.50
CA ARG A 243 -5.57 -2.03 -1.61
C ARG A 243 -5.40 -3.00 -2.77
N ASN A 244 -4.17 -3.43 -3.07
CA ASN A 244 -3.92 -4.44 -4.09
C ASN A 244 -4.52 -5.79 -3.70
N LEU A 245 -4.34 -6.22 -2.44
CA LEU A 245 -4.98 -7.42 -1.90
C LEU A 245 -6.51 -7.30 -1.89
N LYS A 246 -7.05 -6.14 -1.52
CA LYS A 246 -8.48 -5.86 -1.56
C LYS A 246 -9.05 -6.03 -2.97
N ALA A 247 -8.37 -5.50 -3.98
CA ALA A 247 -8.77 -5.66 -5.38
C ALA A 247 -8.71 -7.14 -5.80
N ALA A 248 -7.61 -7.84 -5.49
CA ALA A 248 -7.45 -9.26 -5.79
C ALA A 248 -8.57 -10.12 -5.19
N TYR A 249 -8.85 -9.96 -3.88
CA TYR A 249 -9.90 -10.73 -3.23
C TYR A 249 -11.32 -10.34 -3.63
N ALA A 250 -11.56 -9.07 -3.96
CA ALA A 250 -12.86 -8.65 -4.48
C ALA A 250 -13.13 -9.23 -5.88
N MET A 251 -12.11 -9.42 -6.71
CA MET A 251 -12.27 -10.04 -8.04
C MET A 251 -12.58 -11.53 -7.98
N GLU A 252 -12.09 -12.23 -6.97
CA GLU A 252 -12.33 -13.67 -6.75
C GLU A 252 -13.47 -13.96 -5.76
N ASP A 253 -14.22 -12.95 -5.30
CA ASP A 253 -15.27 -13.07 -4.27
C ASP A 253 -14.78 -13.76 -2.98
N ARG A 254 -13.51 -13.59 -2.60
CA ARG A 254 -12.88 -14.19 -1.40
C ARG A 254 -13.16 -13.35 -0.13
N TRP A 255 -14.44 -13.17 0.17
CA TRP A 255 -14.92 -12.28 1.25
C TRP A 255 -14.31 -12.54 2.65
N PRO A 256 -14.10 -13.78 3.10
CA PRO A 256 -13.50 -14.02 4.42
C PRO A 256 -12.08 -13.47 4.55
N LEU A 257 -11.25 -13.60 3.50
CA LEU A 257 -9.89 -13.06 3.49
C LEU A 257 -9.89 -11.53 3.30
N LEU A 258 -10.81 -11.03 2.47
CA LEU A 258 -11.00 -9.58 2.29
C LEU A 258 -11.37 -8.88 3.61
N LEU A 259 -12.07 -9.55 4.52
CA LEU A 259 -12.44 -8.96 5.82
C LEU A 259 -11.20 -8.49 6.60
N GLY A 260 -10.17 -9.33 6.73
CA GLY A 260 -8.93 -8.97 7.43
C GLY A 260 -8.24 -7.76 6.78
N VAL A 261 -8.12 -7.78 5.45
CA VAL A 261 -7.56 -6.66 4.67
C VAL A 261 -8.34 -5.37 4.88
N GLN A 262 -9.68 -5.44 4.84
CA GLN A 262 -10.54 -4.26 4.99
C GLN A 262 -10.55 -3.72 6.43
N GLN A 263 -10.43 -4.59 7.44
CA GLN A 263 -10.23 -4.17 8.83
C GLN A 263 -8.91 -3.41 8.98
N ARG A 264 -7.81 -3.89 8.38
CA ARG A 264 -6.52 -3.18 8.37
C ARG A 264 -6.62 -1.82 7.69
N LEU A 265 -7.27 -1.74 6.53
CA LEU A 265 -7.48 -0.47 5.81
C LEU A 265 -8.27 0.54 6.63
N ALA A 266 -9.38 0.12 7.25
CA ALA A 266 -10.22 1.00 8.06
C ALA A 266 -9.50 1.53 9.32
N GLN A 267 -8.59 0.74 9.92
CA GLN A 267 -7.76 1.16 11.04
C GLN A 267 -6.58 2.04 10.62
N LEU A 268 -5.94 1.75 9.47
CA LEU A 268 -4.81 2.51 8.95
C LEU A 268 -5.23 3.88 8.41
N LEU A 269 -6.43 3.97 7.84
CA LEU A 269 -6.95 5.18 7.18
C LEU A 269 -8.30 5.62 7.77
N PRO A 270 -8.39 5.94 9.07
CA PRO A 270 -9.64 6.32 9.73
C PRO A 270 -10.26 7.61 9.15
N GLN A 271 -9.43 8.45 8.52
CA GLN A 271 -9.82 9.68 7.84
C GLN A 271 -10.43 9.47 6.46
N VAL A 272 -10.45 8.23 5.94
CA VAL A 272 -11.03 7.87 4.63
C VAL A 272 -12.36 7.15 4.87
N PRO A 273 -13.53 7.84 4.84
CA PRO A 273 -14.81 7.25 5.23
C PRO A 273 -15.21 6.04 4.36
N GLN A 274 -14.71 5.97 3.13
CA GLN A 274 -14.93 4.86 2.21
C GLN A 274 -14.40 3.54 2.76
N GLU A 275 -13.29 3.53 3.51
CA GLU A 275 -12.76 2.27 4.07
C GLU A 275 -13.66 1.74 5.20
N ARG A 276 -14.34 2.64 5.93
CA ARG A 276 -15.39 2.27 6.91
C ARG A 276 -16.64 1.72 6.22
N ARG A 277 -17.11 2.41 5.17
CA ARG A 277 -18.23 1.95 4.35
C ARG A 277 -17.97 0.54 3.83
N ASP A 278 -16.82 0.35 3.21
CA ASP A 278 -16.44 -0.91 2.57
C ASP A 278 -16.33 -2.04 3.60
N LEU A 279 -15.82 -1.76 4.81
CA LEU A 279 -15.83 -2.71 5.93
C LEU A 279 -17.25 -3.13 6.32
N GLY A 280 -18.17 -2.17 6.43
CA GLY A 280 -19.59 -2.45 6.69
C GLY A 280 -20.22 -3.34 5.60
N LEU A 281 -19.90 -3.07 4.33
CA LEU A 281 -20.39 -3.87 3.20
C LEU A 281 -19.84 -5.30 3.21
N VAL A 282 -18.56 -5.49 3.58
CA VAL A 282 -17.95 -6.81 3.72
C VAL A 282 -18.61 -7.60 4.87
N TYR A 283 -18.83 -6.98 6.04
CA TYR A 283 -19.55 -7.64 7.14
C TYR A 283 -20.97 -8.04 6.73
N LEU A 284 -21.68 -7.18 6.00
CA LEU A 284 -23.03 -7.49 5.52
C LEU A 284 -23.02 -8.68 4.57
N ARG A 285 -22.04 -8.74 3.65
CA ARG A 285 -21.85 -9.89 2.74
C ARG A 285 -21.57 -11.19 3.47
N LEU A 286 -20.84 -11.13 4.58
CA LEU A 286 -20.52 -12.28 5.43
C LEU A 286 -21.63 -12.65 6.41
N GLY A 287 -22.84 -12.10 6.27
CA GLY A 287 -23.95 -12.43 7.16
C GLY A 287 -23.81 -11.89 8.58
N GLN A 288 -22.98 -10.86 8.79
CA GLN A 288 -22.75 -10.23 10.10
C GLN A 288 -23.38 -8.83 10.19
N PRO A 289 -24.72 -8.71 10.09
CA PRO A 289 -25.39 -7.42 9.98
C PRO A 289 -25.24 -6.56 11.25
N GLY A 290 -25.11 -7.16 12.43
CA GLY A 290 -24.87 -6.45 13.69
C GLY A 290 -23.54 -5.68 13.71
N LYS A 291 -22.51 -6.18 13.01
CA LYS A 291 -21.23 -5.45 12.83
C LYS A 291 -21.30 -4.47 11.66
N ALA A 292 -22.07 -4.79 10.62
CA ALA A 292 -22.23 -3.95 9.44
C ALA A 292 -22.98 -2.65 9.73
N LEU A 293 -24.13 -2.74 10.40
CA LEU A 293 -25.07 -1.62 10.53
C LEU A 293 -24.44 -0.36 11.16
N PRO A 294 -23.71 -0.44 12.30
CA PRO A 294 -23.09 0.76 12.89
C PRO A 294 -22.10 1.45 11.95
N LEU A 295 -21.32 0.68 11.19
CA LEU A 295 -20.32 1.22 10.25
C LEU A 295 -20.98 1.95 9.09
N LEU A 296 -22.05 1.37 8.53
CA LEU A 296 -22.79 1.94 7.42
C LEU A 296 -23.60 3.18 7.84
N GLU A 297 -24.21 3.16 9.03
CA GLU A 297 -24.93 4.32 9.55
C GLU A 297 -24.00 5.50 9.82
N GLU A 298 -22.81 5.24 10.36
CA GLU A 298 -21.80 6.27 10.58
C GLU A 298 -21.28 6.86 9.25
N TYR A 299 -21.04 6.02 8.23
CA TYR A 299 -20.71 6.52 6.90
C TYR A 299 -21.85 7.39 6.32
N ARG A 300 -23.11 6.96 6.47
CA ARG A 300 -24.28 7.72 6.00
C ARG A 300 -24.33 9.13 6.60
N ARG A 301 -23.99 9.29 7.89
CA ARG A 301 -23.97 10.61 8.56
C ARG A 301 -22.96 11.59 7.99
N THR A 302 -21.84 11.07 7.44
CA THR A 302 -20.70 11.89 7.01
C THR A 302 -20.59 12.03 5.49
N CYS A 303 -21.29 11.20 4.72
CA CYS A 303 -21.27 11.22 3.25
C CYS A 303 -22.29 12.21 2.65
N GLY A 304 -22.14 12.50 1.34
CA GLY A 304 -23.09 13.33 0.61
C GLY A 304 -24.43 12.62 0.33
N MET A 305 -25.47 13.39 -0.02
CA MET A 305 -26.82 12.88 -0.27
C MET A 305 -26.89 11.74 -1.30
N ALA A 306 -26.12 11.85 -2.38
CA ALA A 306 -26.07 10.82 -3.43
C ALA A 306 -25.52 9.49 -2.90
N GLN A 307 -24.45 9.53 -2.10
CA GLN A 307 -23.86 8.34 -1.47
C GLN A 307 -24.78 7.76 -0.40
N ALA A 308 -25.45 8.60 0.39
CA ALA A 308 -26.42 8.16 1.39
C ALA A 308 -27.59 7.41 0.75
N SER A 309 -28.15 7.94 -0.34
CA SER A 309 -29.22 7.29 -1.12
C SER A 309 -28.76 5.95 -1.70
N ALA A 310 -27.55 5.89 -2.26
CA ALA A 310 -26.99 4.64 -2.78
C ALA A 310 -26.72 3.57 -1.70
N LEU A 311 -26.56 3.97 -0.43
CA LEU A 311 -26.32 3.08 0.70
C LEU A 311 -27.61 2.49 1.28
N GLU A 312 -28.75 3.14 1.07
CA GLU A 312 -30.02 2.80 1.71
C GLU A 312 -30.45 1.32 1.51
N PRO A 313 -30.31 0.71 0.33
CA PRO A 313 -30.61 -0.72 0.16
C PRO A 313 -29.79 -1.63 1.08
N SER A 314 -28.52 -1.28 1.34
CA SER A 314 -27.64 -2.05 2.23
C SER A 314 -28.04 -1.90 3.70
N LEU A 315 -28.47 -0.70 4.11
CA LEU A 315 -28.98 -0.44 5.46
C LEU A 315 -30.29 -1.19 5.72
N GLN A 316 -31.20 -1.19 4.75
CA GLN A 316 -32.46 -1.95 4.83
C GLN A 316 -32.20 -3.46 4.91
N ALA A 317 -31.29 -3.98 4.08
CA ALA A 317 -30.90 -5.38 4.14
C ALA A 317 -30.31 -5.76 5.51
N ALA A 318 -29.41 -4.94 6.06
CA ALA A 318 -28.83 -5.19 7.38
C ALA A 318 -29.90 -5.22 8.49
N ARG A 319 -30.83 -4.25 8.50
CA ARG A 319 -31.92 -4.19 9.49
C ARG A 319 -32.85 -5.39 9.39
N ARG A 320 -33.20 -5.80 8.16
CA ARG A 320 -34.04 -6.98 7.91
C ARG A 320 -33.39 -8.26 8.43
N MET A 321 -32.10 -8.48 8.13
CA MET A 321 -31.38 -9.67 8.60
C MET A 321 -31.28 -9.72 10.14
N ILE A 322 -31.13 -8.57 10.81
CA ILE A 322 -31.19 -8.51 12.28
C ILE A 322 -32.57 -8.88 12.80
N ALA A 323 -33.64 -8.36 12.19
CA ALA A 323 -35.02 -8.66 12.59
C ALA A 323 -35.39 -10.14 12.38
N GLU A 324 -34.87 -10.79 11.34
CA GLU A 324 -35.08 -12.22 11.05
C GLU A 324 -34.25 -13.15 11.97
N SER A 325 -33.25 -12.62 12.68
CA SER A 325 -32.38 -13.39 13.59
C SER A 325 -32.81 -13.32 15.06
N ASN A 326 -33.87 -12.57 15.37
CA ASN A 326 -34.47 -12.41 16.71
C ASN A 326 -35.83 -13.10 16.78
#